data_AF-A0A7C5FCB5-F1
#
_entry.id   AF-A0A7C5FCB5-F1
#
_cell.length_a   1.000
_cell.length_b   1.000
_cell.length_c   1.000
_cell.angle_alpha   90.00
_cell.angle_beta   90.00
_cell.angle_gamma   90.00
#
_symmetry.space_group_name_H-M   'P 1'
#
loop_
_entity.id
_entity.type
_entity.pdbx_description
1 polymer ?
#
loop_
_entity_poly.entity_id
_entity_poly.type
_entity_poly.pdbx_seq_one_letter_code
_entity_poly.pdbx_strand_id
1 'polypeptide(L)' 'MGKLTIPEEEYMLEGHMGCLGCGGTLAMRYLLKGLGKDTILSIPACCWA' A
#
# COMPACT_ATOMS: atom_id res chain seq x y z
N MET A 1 23.22 8.74 5.84
CA MET A 1 21.86 8.17 5.67
C MET A 1 22.02 6.79 5.05
N GLY A 2 21.60 5.71 5.74
CA GLY A 2 21.67 4.37 5.16
C GLY A 2 20.74 4.25 3.95
N LYS A 3 21.11 3.45 2.96
CA LYS A 3 20.25 3.18 1.79
C LYS A 3 19.04 2.36 2.27
N LEU A 4 17.87 2.97 2.35
CA LEU A 4 16.63 2.27 2.70
C LEU A 4 16.29 1.26 1.59
N THR A 5 15.94 0.04 1.98
CA THR A 5 15.51 -1.02 1.02
C THR A 5 14.09 -0.82 0.51
N ILE A 6 13.31 0.05 1.15
CA ILE A 6 11.92 0.32 0.81
C ILE A 6 11.83 1.72 0.17
N PRO A 7 11.21 1.87 -1.02
CA PRO A 7 11.05 3.16 -1.67
C PRO A 7 10.26 4.18 -0.83
N GLU A 8 10.64 5.45 -0.90
CA GLU A 8 9.90 6.55 -0.25
C GLU A 8 8.57 6.85 -0.94
N GLU A 9 8.51 6.71 -2.28
CA GLU A 9 7.32 6.97 -3.09
C GLU A 9 6.09 6.17 -2.59
N GLU A 10 4.95 6.83 -2.46
CA GLU A 10 3.68 6.22 -2.03
C GLU A 10 2.72 6.16 -3.22
N TYR A 11 2.14 4.98 -3.45
CA TYR A 11 1.08 4.79 -4.44
C TYR A 11 -0.31 4.59 -3.80
N MET A 12 -0.37 4.61 -2.46
CA MET A 12 -1.61 4.58 -1.70
C MET A 12 -1.83 5.96 -1.08
N LEU A 13 -2.97 6.58 -1.36
CA LEU A 13 -3.32 7.90 -0.83
C LEU A 13 -3.79 7.81 0.63
N GLU A 14 -3.63 8.91 1.36
CA GLU A 14 -4.23 9.09 2.68
C GLU A 14 -5.77 9.09 2.63
N GLY A 15 -6.43 8.74 3.75
CA GLY A 15 -7.89 8.73 3.85
C GLY A 15 -8.58 7.39 3.56
N HIS A 16 -7.87 6.27 3.62
CA HIS A 16 -8.48 4.94 3.55
C HIS A 16 -9.36 4.64 4.77
N MET A 17 -10.40 3.81 4.60
CA MET A 17 -11.37 3.47 5.66
C MET A 17 -10.94 2.27 6.52
N GLY A 18 -9.64 2.00 6.59
CA GLY A 18 -9.11 0.89 7.37
C GLY A 18 -9.16 1.19 8.87
N CYS A 19 -9.42 0.18 9.70
CA CYS A 19 -9.32 0.30 11.15
C CYS A 19 -7.93 0.79 11.61
N LEU A 20 -7.85 1.32 12.84
CA LEU A 20 -6.57 1.64 13.47
C LEU A 20 -5.67 0.40 13.52
N GLY A 21 -4.51 0.47 12.88
CA GLY A 21 -3.60 -0.68 12.77
C GLY A 21 -4.05 -1.75 11.77
N CYS A 22 -4.91 -1.42 10.79
CA CYS A 22 -5.35 -2.37 9.76
C CYS A 22 -4.15 -3.02 9.03
N GLY A 23 -3.98 -4.32 9.25
CA GLY A 23 -2.93 -5.10 8.59
C GLY A 23 -3.06 -5.11 7.06
N GLY A 24 -4.29 -5.14 6.54
CA GLY A 24 -4.55 -5.11 5.09
C GLY A 24 -4.09 -3.81 4.44
N THR A 25 -4.37 -2.67 5.06
CA THR A 25 -3.90 -1.36 4.57
C THR A 25 -2.37 -1.31 4.57
N LEU A 26 -1.73 -1.71 5.67
CA LEU A 26 -0.27 -1.71 5.77
C LEU A 26 0.37 -2.64 4.73
N ALA A 27 -0.17 -3.84 4.55
CA ALA A 27 0.30 -4.79 3.55
C ALA A 27 0.20 -4.21 2.14
N MET A 28 -0.94 -3.59 1.80
CA MET A 28 -1.14 -3.01 0.46
C MET A 28 -0.25 -1.80 0.21
N ARG A 29 -0.01 -0.95 1.22
CA ARG A 29 0.97 0.15 1.11
C ARG A 29 2.36 -0.37 0.73
N TYR A 30 2.87 -1.38 1.43
CA TYR A 30 4.18 -1.95 1.12
C TYR A 30 4.20 -2.72 -0.20
N LEU A 31 3.13 -3.45 -0.51
CA LEU A 31 2.99 -4.16 -1.78
C LEU A 31 3.11 -3.17 -2.95
N LEU A 32 2.34 -2.08 -2.93
CA LEU A 32 2.33 -1.10 -4.01
C LEU A 32 3.69 -0.40 -4.14
N LYS A 33 4.39 -0.12 -3.03
CA LYS A 33 5.79 0.37 -3.07
C LYS A 33 6.74 -0.59 -3.80
N GLY A 34 6.55 -1.90 -3.59
CA GLY A 34 7.35 -2.92 -4.25
C GLY A 34 7.00 -3.12 -5.73
N LEU A 35 5.71 -3.00 -6.09
CA LEU A 35 5.23 -3.18 -7.46
C LEU A 35 5.48 -1.96 -8.35
N GLY A 36 5.39 -0.75 -7.80
CA GLY A 36 5.65 0.49 -8.53
C GLY A 36 4.47 1.02 -9.34
N LYS A 37 4.72 2.12 -10.05
CA LYS A 37 3.71 2.86 -10.84
C LYS A 37 3.01 2.05 -11.94
N ASP A 38 3.69 1.07 -12.53
CA ASP A 38 3.19 0.32 -13.70
C ASP A 38 2.43 -0.95 -13.25
N THR A 39 1.49 -0.75 -12.33
CA THR A 39 0.74 -1.83 -11.67
C THR A 39 -0.75 -1.68 -11.89
N ILE A 40 -1.41 -2.74 -12.35
CA ILE A 40 -2.88 -2.84 -12.40
C ILE A 40 -3.33 -3.67 -11.20
N LEU A 41 -4.35 -3.18 -10.48
CA LEU A 41 -4.88 -3.83 -9.30
C LEU A 41 -6.33 -4.28 -9.53
N SER A 42 -6.61 -5.55 -9.25
CA SER A 42 -7.96 -6.10 -9.23
C SER A 42 -8.36 -6.36 -7.77
N ILE A 43 -9.29 -5.57 -7.23
CA ILE A 43 -9.72 -5.68 -5.83
C ILE A 43 -11.07 -6.44 -5.79
N PRO A 44 -11.08 -7.72 -5.34
CA PRO A 44 -12.34 -8.42 -5.10
C PRO A 44 -13.03 -7.88 -3.85
N ALA A 45 -14.27 -8.32 -3.60
CA ALA A 45 -15.00 -7.95 -2.38
C ALA A 45 -14.18 -8.27 -1.11
N CYS A 46 -13.73 -7.22 -0.41
CA CYS A 46 -12.93 -7.31 0.81
C CYS A 46 -13.09 -6.03 1.63
N CYS A 47 -12.50 -6.00 2.83
CA CYS A 47 -12.58 -4.86 3.75
C CYS A 47 -11.53 -3.77 3.50
N TRP A 48 -10.70 -3.92 2.48
CA TRP A 48 -9.67 -2.94 2.12
C TRP A 48 -10.11 -1.95 1.03
N ALA A 49 -11.05 -2.38 0.18
CA ALA A 49 -11.71 -1.51 -0.80
C ALA A 49 -12.55 -0.42 -0.12
#